data_AF-A0A834YB77-F1
#
_entry.id   AF-A0A834YB77-F1
#
_cell.length_a   1.000
_cell.length_b   1.000
_cell.length_c   1.000
_cell.angle_alpha   90.00
_cell.angle_beta   90.00
_cell.angle_gamma   90.00
#
_symmetry.space_group_name_H-M   'P 1'
#
loop_
_entity.id
_entity.type
_entity.pdbx_description
1 polymer ?
#
loop_
_entity_poly.entity_id
_entity_poly.type
_entity_poly.pdbx_seq_one_letter_code
_entity_poly.pdbx_strand_id
1 'polypeptide(L)'
;MVIFGEGPDEIFGGYLYFHKAPNKEELLHENIKALHQYDCLRDNKSISAWSSEARVPFLDKEVINMAMDIDPEWKMIKPNQERIEDWIVRKAFDYEENPYLPKKIPRTIENTREFDDIVPDDEECTGDRLSYLGRLRYGYRISSRLSLM
;
A
#
# COMPACT_ATOMS: atom_id res chain seq x y z
N MET A 1 13.19 -4.42 -21.21
CA MET A 1 12.23 -3.50 -20.57
C MET A 1 11.11 -4.31 -19.96
N VAL A 2 10.78 -4.06 -18.70
CA VAL A 2 9.79 -4.80 -17.91
C VAL A 2 8.84 -3.80 -17.24
N ILE A 3 7.56 -4.16 -17.12
CA ILE A 3 6.54 -3.36 -16.44
C ILE A 3 6.34 -3.90 -15.03
N PHE A 4 6.44 -3.03 -14.04
CA PHE A 4 6.26 -3.33 -12.62
C PHE A 4 4.93 -2.76 -12.12
N GLY A 5 4.28 -3.50 -11.23
CA GLY A 5 3.01 -3.14 -10.61
C GLY A 5 3.17 -2.37 -9.30
N GLU A 6 4.21 -1.54 -9.20
CA GLU A 6 4.63 -0.87 -7.96
C GLU A 6 4.00 0.53 -7.87
N GLY A 7 3.64 0.97 -6.66
CA GLY A 7 2.91 2.22 -6.43
C GLY A 7 1.39 2.13 -6.12
N PRO A 8 0.62 1.10 -6.52
CA PRO A 8 -0.80 1.05 -6.20
C PRO A 8 -1.09 1.10 -4.71
N ASP A 9 -0.36 0.32 -3.91
CA ASP A 9 -0.62 0.17 -2.48
C ASP A 9 -0.43 1.51 -1.75
N GLU A 10 0.59 2.27 -2.16
CA GLU A 10 0.87 3.62 -1.67
C GLU A 10 -0.16 4.64 -2.15
N ILE A 11 -0.69 4.51 -3.36
CA ILE A 11 -1.59 5.52 -3.93
C ILE A 11 -3.05 5.29 -3.50
N PHE A 12 -3.46 4.02 -3.40
CA PHE A 12 -4.85 3.59 -3.24
C PHE A 12 -5.16 2.91 -1.90
N GLY A 13 -4.17 2.68 -1.04
CA GLY A 13 -4.39 2.11 0.28
C GLY A 13 -4.42 0.59 0.29
N GLY A 14 -3.42 -0.05 -0.32
CA GLY A 14 -3.33 -1.51 -0.46
C GLY A 14 -2.73 -2.24 0.73
N TYR A 15 -2.04 -1.51 1.61
CA TYR A 15 -1.43 -2.11 2.79
C TYR A 15 -2.43 -2.44 3.90
N LEU A 16 -2.22 -3.59 4.55
CA LEU A 16 -3.08 -4.08 5.64
C LEU A 16 -3.17 -3.10 6.83
N TYR A 17 -2.11 -2.34 7.10
CA TYR A 17 -2.17 -1.37 8.19
C TYR A 17 -3.13 -0.20 7.92
N PHE A 18 -3.57 0.02 6.66
CA PHE A 18 -4.61 1.01 6.35
C PHE A 18 -5.99 0.63 6.90
N HIS A 19 -6.22 -0.63 7.30
CA HIS A 19 -7.43 -0.99 8.06
C HIS A 19 -7.52 -0.25 9.39
N LYS A 20 -6.37 0.11 9.97
CA LYS A 20 -6.27 0.83 11.24
C LYS A 20 -6.13 2.35 11.04
N ALA A 21 -6.35 2.87 9.83
CA ALA A 21 -6.27 4.30 9.57
C ALA A 21 -7.39 5.06 10.33
N PRO A 22 -7.07 6.06 11.17
CA PRO A 22 -8.06 6.70 12.03
C PRO A 22 -8.97 7.66 11.27
N ASN A 23 -8.47 8.29 10.20
CA ASN A 23 -9.23 9.22 9.36
C ASN A 23 -8.65 9.26 7.94
N LYS A 24 -9.40 9.90 7.04
CA LYS A 24 -9.08 10.03 5.62
C LYS A 24 -7.87 10.94 5.33
N GLU A 25 -7.59 11.91 6.20
CA GLU A 25 -6.44 12.82 6.06
C GLU A 25 -5.12 12.10 6.37
N GLU A 26 -5.10 11.28 7.41
CA GLU A 26 -3.96 10.45 7.83
C GLU A 26 -3.60 9.41 6.77
N LEU A 27 -4.62 8.79 6.15
CA LEU A 27 -4.43 7.90 5.00
C LEU A 27 -3.72 8.63 3.85
N LEU A 28 -4.17 9.84 3.50
CA LEU A 28 -3.56 10.62 2.42
C LEU A 28 -2.12 11.08 2.76
N HIS A 29 -1.85 11.39 4.03
CA HIS A 29 -0.57 11.93 4.47
C HIS A 29 0.58 10.90 4.44
N GLU A 30 0.27 9.62 4.66
CA GLU A 30 1.22 8.50 4.58
C GLU A 30 1.65 8.16 3.14
N ASN A 31 0.79 8.42 2.15
CA ASN A 31 0.79 7.73 0.86
C ASN A 31 1.95 8.02 -0.13
N ILE A 32 2.88 8.97 0.11
CA ILE A 32 3.89 9.31 -0.94
C ILE A 32 5.30 9.60 -0.42
N LYS A 33 5.48 9.88 0.87
CA LYS A 33 6.68 10.61 1.32
C LYS A 33 8.00 9.84 1.19
N ALA A 34 7.99 8.52 1.04
CA ALA A 34 9.22 7.71 1.09
C ALA A 34 9.43 6.72 -0.06
N LEU A 35 8.60 6.75 -1.11
CA LEU A 35 8.64 5.74 -2.17
C LEU A 35 9.99 5.67 -2.91
N HIS A 36 10.64 6.81 -3.12
CA HIS A 36 11.96 6.89 -3.76
C HIS A 36 13.10 6.24 -2.95
N GLN A 37 12.90 6.04 -1.64
CA GLN A 37 13.90 5.44 -0.74
C GLN A 37 13.76 3.92 -0.65
N TYR A 38 12.57 3.39 -1.01
CA TYR A 38 12.20 2.00 -0.80
C TYR A 38 11.91 1.31 -2.13
N ASP A 39 10.65 1.17 -2.52
CA ASP A 39 10.24 0.33 -3.66
C ASP A 39 10.85 0.81 -4.98
N CYS A 40 10.77 2.11 -5.30
CA CYS A 40 11.45 2.67 -6.48
C CYS A 40 12.97 2.44 -6.45
N LEU A 41 13.59 2.47 -5.27
CA LEU A 41 15.03 2.24 -5.13
C LEU A 41 15.38 0.77 -5.40
N ARG A 42 14.59 -0.16 -4.84
CA ARG A 42 14.72 -1.60 -5.04
C ARG A 42 14.57 -1.95 -6.51
N ASP A 43 13.50 -1.50 -7.14
CA ASP A 43 13.17 -1.88 -8.52
C ASP A 43 14.20 -1.32 -9.48
N ASN A 44 14.57 -0.04 -9.32
CA ASN A 44 15.56 0.58 -10.18
C ASN A 44 16.94 -0.10 -10.03
N LYS A 45 17.42 -0.36 -8.80
CA LYS A 45 18.74 -0.98 -8.59
C LYS A 45 18.78 -2.44 -9.04
N SER A 46 17.76 -3.22 -8.68
CA SER A 46 17.72 -4.65 -9.01
C SER A 46 17.63 -4.90 -10.51
N ILE A 47 16.88 -4.08 -11.24
CA ILE A 47 16.68 -4.23 -12.68
C ILE A 47 17.84 -3.61 -13.48
N SER A 48 18.39 -2.49 -13.02
CA SER A 48 19.58 -1.89 -13.62
C SER A 48 20.81 -2.81 -13.52
N ALA A 49 20.89 -3.65 -12.48
CA ALA A 49 21.96 -4.65 -12.33
C ALA A 49 22.01 -5.65 -13.49
N TRP A 50 20.89 -5.85 -14.19
CA TRP A 50 20.78 -6.76 -15.34
C TRP A 50 20.57 -6.01 -16.66
N SER A 51 21.03 -4.76 -16.74
CA SER A 51 20.93 -3.90 -17.94
C SER A 51 19.52 -3.82 -18.52
N SER A 52 18.52 -3.91 -17.65
CA SER A 52 17.11 -3.83 -18.01
C SER A 52 16.53 -2.51 -17.50
N GLU A 53 15.40 -2.12 -18.08
CA GLU A 53 14.64 -0.94 -17.71
C GLU A 53 13.35 -1.39 -17.01
N ALA A 54 13.07 -0.82 -15.83
CA ALA A 54 11.81 -0.96 -15.12
C ALA A 54 10.90 0.25 -15.42
N ARG A 55 9.64 -0.01 -15.76
CA ARG A 55 8.60 1.03 -15.86
C ARG A 55 7.50 0.74 -14.86
N VAL A 56 7.00 1.79 -14.23
CA VAL A 56 6.05 1.75 -13.11
C VAL A 56 4.81 2.59 -13.45
N PRO A 57 3.83 2.04 -14.18
CA PRO A 57 2.71 2.83 -14.74
C PRO A 57 1.84 3.50 -13.67
N PHE A 58 1.73 2.91 -12.48
CA PHE A 58 0.96 3.49 -11.38
C PHE A 58 1.57 4.77 -10.82
N LEU A 59 2.88 4.96 -11.02
CA LEU A 59 3.61 6.17 -10.63
C LEU A 59 3.72 7.19 -11.76
N ASP A 60 2.97 6.98 -12.84
CA ASP A 60 2.82 8.01 -13.86
C ASP A 60 2.16 9.26 -13.26
N LYS A 61 2.61 10.44 -13.70
CA LYS A 61 2.14 11.71 -13.16
C LYS A 61 0.62 11.89 -13.33
N GLU A 62 0.06 11.44 -14.44
CA GLU A 62 -1.38 11.55 -14.70
C GLU A 62 -2.17 10.62 -13.79
N VAL A 63 -1.67 9.41 -13.56
CA VAL A 63 -2.28 8.44 -12.64
C VAL A 63 -2.22 8.95 -11.20
N ILE A 64 -1.08 9.49 -10.77
CA ILE A 64 -0.92 10.06 -9.43
C ILE A 64 -1.90 11.23 -9.24
N ASN A 65 -1.95 12.17 -10.18
CA ASN A 65 -2.84 13.33 -10.07
C ASN A 65 -4.31 12.88 -9.99
N MET A 66 -4.73 11.99 -10.89
CA MET A 66 -6.08 11.42 -10.87
C MET A 66 -6.38 10.76 -9.53
N ALA A 67 -5.45 9.96 -9.01
CA ALA A 67 -5.64 9.27 -7.75
C ALA A 67 -5.67 10.24 -6.56
N MET A 68 -4.90 11.32 -6.57
CA MET A 68 -4.92 12.34 -5.52
C MET A 68 -6.20 13.19 -5.53
N ASP A 69 -6.83 13.33 -6.69
CA ASP A 69 -8.12 14.04 -6.84
C ASP A 69 -9.32 13.22 -6.36
N ILE A 70 -9.19 11.90 -6.22
CA ILE A 70 -10.24 11.04 -5.65
C ILE A 70 -10.38 11.34 -4.15
N ASP A 71 -11.63 11.50 -3.70
CA ASP A 71 -11.93 11.64 -2.26
C ASP A 71 -11.35 10.42 -1.49
N PRO A 72 -10.42 10.65 -0.52
CA PRO A 72 -9.76 9.55 0.18
C PRO A 72 -10.72 8.62 0.93
N GLU A 73 -11.97 9.05 1.18
CA GLU A 73 -13.05 8.21 1.69
C GLU A 73 -13.31 6.95 0.84
N TRP A 74 -13.07 7.03 -0.47
CA TRP A 74 -13.20 5.88 -1.38
C TRP A 74 -12.03 4.91 -1.28
N LYS A 75 -10.88 5.37 -0.76
CA LYS A 75 -9.67 4.56 -0.55
C LYS A 75 -9.66 3.90 0.82
N MET A 76 -10.49 4.39 1.76
CA MET A 76 -10.61 3.78 3.08
C MET A 76 -11.19 2.36 2.99
N ILE A 77 -10.55 1.46 3.71
CA ILE A 77 -10.99 0.08 3.85
C ILE A 77 -12.18 0.04 4.80
N LYS A 78 -13.27 -0.60 4.38
CA LYS A 78 -14.53 -0.67 5.12
C LYS A 78 -15.10 -2.08 5.00
N PRO A 79 -14.73 -2.99 5.93
CA PRO A 79 -15.21 -4.37 5.92
C PRO A 79 -16.75 -4.45 5.91
N ASN A 80 -17.41 -3.54 6.65
CA ASN A 80 -18.88 -3.45 6.71
C ASN A 80 -19.56 -3.13 5.37
N GLN A 81 -18.80 -2.62 4.38
CA GLN A 81 -19.28 -2.27 3.04
C GLN A 81 -18.61 -3.11 1.95
N GLU A 82 -17.99 -4.25 2.33
CA GLU A 82 -17.22 -5.11 1.42
C GLU A 82 -16.09 -4.36 0.67
N ARG A 83 -15.58 -3.27 1.25
CA ARG A 83 -14.41 -2.58 0.74
C ARG A 83 -13.17 -3.17 1.37
N ILE A 84 -12.35 -3.79 0.55
CA ILE A 84 -11.07 -4.42 0.90
C ILE A 84 -9.90 -3.56 0.38
N GLU A 85 -8.67 -3.98 0.61
CA GLU A 85 -7.45 -3.32 0.11
C GLU A 85 -7.54 -3.08 -1.41
N ASP A 86 -7.08 -1.90 -1.86
CA ASP A 86 -7.13 -1.49 -3.27
C ASP A 86 -8.51 -1.60 -3.92
N TRP A 87 -9.59 -1.43 -3.15
CA TRP A 87 -10.96 -1.65 -3.64
C TRP A 87 -11.27 -0.87 -4.94
N ILE A 88 -10.85 0.39 -5.03
CA ILE A 88 -11.05 1.22 -6.23
C ILE A 88 -10.37 0.58 -7.45
N VAL A 89 -9.12 0.14 -7.30
CA VAL A 89 -8.35 -0.47 -8.38
C VAL A 89 -9.03 -1.78 -8.79
N ARG A 90 -9.39 -2.62 -7.83
CA ARG A 90 -10.11 -3.88 -8.10
C ARG A 90 -11.40 -3.62 -8.88
N LYS A 91 -12.19 -2.62 -8.48
CA LYS A 91 -13.43 -2.24 -9.14
C LYS A 91 -13.21 -1.65 -10.53
N ALA A 92 -12.14 -0.88 -10.72
CA ALA A 92 -11.78 -0.33 -12.03
C ALA A 92 -11.49 -1.42 -13.08
N PHE A 93 -11.02 -2.60 -12.65
CA PHE A 93 -10.74 -3.74 -13.53
C PHE A 93 -11.79 -4.88 -13.47
N ASP A 94 -12.91 -4.67 -12.78
CA ASP A 94 -14.00 -5.65 -12.59
C ASP A 94 -14.99 -5.61 -13.78
N TYR A 95 -14.57 -6.08 -14.96
CA TYR A 95 -15.38 -6.09 -16.18
C TYR A 95 -16.12 -7.44 -16.36
N GLU A 96 -17.43 -7.39 -16.63
CA GLU A 96 -18.25 -8.61 -16.78
C GLU A 96 -18.05 -9.34 -18.11
N GLU A 97 -17.99 -8.60 -19.22
CA GLU A 97 -17.99 -9.17 -20.58
C GLU A 97 -16.60 -9.60 -21.06
N ASN A 98 -15.55 -8.87 -20.65
CA ASN A 98 -14.16 -9.17 -21.01
C ASN A 98 -13.24 -8.92 -19.79
N PRO A 99 -13.20 -9.85 -18.83
CA PRO A 99 -12.45 -9.66 -17.60
C PRO A 99 -10.94 -9.67 -17.86
N TYR A 100 -10.23 -8.65 -17.35
CA TYR A 100 -8.76 -8.59 -17.40
C TYR A 100 -8.10 -9.71 -16.58
N LEU A 101 -8.78 -10.19 -15.53
CA LEU A 101 -8.29 -11.24 -14.63
C LEU A 101 -9.35 -12.34 -14.43
N PRO A 102 -8.95 -13.62 -14.32
CA PRO A 102 -9.87 -14.69 -13.93
C PRO A 102 -10.56 -14.39 -12.59
N LYS A 103 -11.87 -14.64 -12.47
CA LYS A 103 -12.71 -14.31 -11.30
C LYS A 103 -12.22 -14.88 -9.94
N LYS A 104 -11.28 -15.82 -9.95
CA LYS A 104 -10.66 -16.39 -8.74
C LYS A 104 -9.57 -15.50 -8.13
N ILE A 105 -8.93 -14.65 -8.93
CA ILE A 105 -7.77 -13.82 -8.52
C ILE A 105 -8.16 -12.52 -7.77
N PRO A 106 -9.26 -11.81 -8.09
CA PRO A 106 -9.61 -10.54 -7.44
C PRO A 106 -9.95 -10.66 -5.95
N ARG A 107 -10.17 -11.88 -5.44
CA ARG A 107 -10.65 -12.18 -4.07
C ARG A 107 -9.70 -13.09 -3.30
N THR A 108 -8.39 -12.95 -3.46
CA THR A 108 -7.40 -13.67 -2.63
C THR A 108 -7.43 -13.14 -1.19
N ILE A 109 -8.50 -13.44 -0.47
CA ILE A 109 -8.78 -13.16 0.93
C ILE A 109 -8.36 -14.37 1.79
N GLU A 110 -8.11 -15.53 1.16
CA GLU A 110 -7.82 -16.77 1.90
C GLU A 110 -6.43 -16.80 2.56
N ASN A 111 -5.48 -15.93 2.14
CA ASN A 111 -4.11 -15.92 2.67
C ASN A 111 -3.79 -14.72 3.60
N THR A 112 -4.70 -13.77 3.79
CA THR A 112 -4.45 -12.58 4.63
C THR A 112 -4.75 -12.80 6.11
N ARG A 113 -5.49 -13.86 6.46
CA ARG A 113 -5.81 -14.22 7.86
C ARG A 113 -4.59 -14.62 8.69
N GLU A 114 -3.46 -14.97 8.07
CA GLU A 114 -2.22 -15.27 8.81
C GLU A 114 -1.47 -14.00 9.26
N PHE A 115 -1.91 -12.79 8.85
CA PHE A 115 -1.26 -11.52 9.22
C PHE A 115 -1.93 -10.77 10.38
N ASP A 116 -3.17 -11.12 10.74
CA ASP A 116 -3.85 -10.55 11.91
C ASP A 116 -3.06 -10.85 13.20
N ASP A 117 -2.26 -11.91 13.21
CA ASP A 117 -1.35 -12.28 14.31
C ASP A 117 -0.11 -11.35 14.44
N ILE A 118 0.20 -10.51 13.44
CA ILE A 118 1.42 -9.68 13.40
C ILE A 118 1.15 -8.25 13.89
N VAL A 119 -0.08 -7.76 13.80
CA VAL A 119 -0.44 -6.39 14.20
C VAL A 119 -1.44 -6.44 15.36
N PRO A 120 -1.00 -6.32 16.63
CA PRO A 120 -1.86 -6.46 17.81
C PRO A 120 -3.13 -5.60 17.73
N ASP A 121 -4.26 -6.17 18.14
CA ASP A 121 -5.59 -5.54 18.09
C ASP A 121 -5.77 -4.40 19.10
N ASP A 122 -4.88 -4.34 20.09
CA ASP A 122 -5.06 -3.60 21.33
C ASP A 122 -4.69 -2.10 21.23
N GLU A 123 -4.15 -1.64 20.10
CA GLU A 123 -3.52 -0.32 19.99
C GLU A 123 -4.21 0.59 18.96
N GLU A 124 -4.86 1.67 19.43
CA GLU A 124 -5.31 2.78 18.58
C GLU A 124 -4.12 3.33 17.77
N CYS A 125 -4.21 3.23 16.43
CA CYS A 125 -3.23 3.81 15.52
C CYS A 125 -3.46 5.31 15.37
N THR A 126 -2.73 6.10 16.16
CA THR A 126 -2.54 7.53 15.91
C THR A 126 -1.64 7.75 14.68
N GLY A 127 -1.74 8.91 14.01
CA GLY A 127 -1.00 9.22 12.78
C GLY A 127 0.51 8.95 12.81
N ASP A 128 1.16 9.26 13.93
CA ASP A 128 2.59 8.97 14.13
C ASP A 128 2.91 7.46 14.09
N ARG A 129 1.96 6.60 14.45
CA ARG A 129 2.14 5.13 14.49
C ARG A 129 1.93 4.46 13.14
N LEU A 130 1.10 4.99 12.25
CA LEU A 130 1.05 4.52 10.86
C LEU A 130 2.44 4.67 10.21
N SER A 131 3.08 5.82 10.45
CA SER A 131 4.45 6.06 10.02
C SER A 131 5.48 5.14 10.70
N TYR A 132 5.17 4.62 11.89
CA TYR A 132 6.03 3.70 12.64
C TYR A 132 5.87 2.24 12.18
N LEU A 133 4.65 1.81 11.85
CA LEU A 133 4.38 0.51 11.21
C LEU A 133 4.97 0.48 9.80
N GLY A 134 4.88 1.58 9.05
CA GLY A 134 5.63 1.79 7.81
C GLY A 134 7.15 1.65 8.03
N ARG A 135 7.69 2.13 9.16
CA ARG A 135 9.11 1.97 9.53
C ARG A 135 9.49 0.56 9.99
N LEU A 136 8.61 -0.17 10.66
CA LEU A 136 8.86 -1.56 11.09
C LEU A 136 9.05 -2.51 9.90
N ARG A 137 8.44 -2.20 8.74
CA ARG A 137 8.69 -2.89 7.46
C ARG A 137 10.15 -2.81 7.00
N TYR A 138 10.92 -1.79 7.44
CA TYR A 138 12.27 -1.51 6.95
C TYR A 138 13.40 -1.76 7.98
N GLY A 139 13.13 -2.49 9.07
CA GLY A 139 14.18 -3.05 9.93
C GLY A 139 14.86 -2.09 10.91
N TYR A 140 14.31 -0.90 11.16
CA TYR A 140 14.82 -0.03 12.25
C TYR A 140 14.09 -0.30 13.57
N ARG A 141 14.63 -1.27 14.33
CA ARG A 141 14.32 -1.42 15.76
C ARG A 141 15.06 -0.30 16.51
N ILE A 142 14.44 0.86 16.71
CA ILE A 142 14.96 1.81 17.71
C ILE A 142 14.67 1.20 19.07
N SER A 143 15.64 0.42 19.57
CA SER A 143 15.69 -0.01 20.96
C SER A 143 15.73 1.24 21.84
N SER A 144 14.60 1.59 22.46
CA SER A 144 14.52 2.62 23.50
C SER A 144 15.11 2.15 24.84
N ARG A 145 16.04 1.19 24.84
CA ARG A 145 16.82 0.78 26.01
C ARG A 145 18.31 0.72 25.64
N LEU A 146 19.04 1.77 26.04
CA LEU A 146 20.49 1.97 26.22
C LEU A 146 20.72 3.48 25.99
N SER A 147 21.01 4.37 26.94
CA SER A 147 21.75 4.28 28.18
C SER A 147 21.17 5.25 29.23
N LEU A 148 20.79 4.72 30.38
CA LEU A 148 20.99 5.40 31.66
C LEU A 148 22.32 4.85 32.17
N MET A 149 23.38 5.64 32.00
CA MET A 149 24.67 5.69 32.72
C MET A 149 25.63 6.54 31.90
#